data_AF-A0A915MAT9-F1
#
_entry.id   AF-A0A915MAT9-F1
#
_cell.length_a   1.000
_cell.length_b   1.000
_cell.length_c   1.000
_cell.angle_alpha   90.00
_cell.angle_beta   90.00
_cell.angle_gamma   90.00
#
_symmetry.space_group_name_H-M   'P 1'
#
loop_
_entity.id
_entity.type
_entity.pdbx_description
1 polymer ?
#
loop_
_entity_poly.entity_id
_entity_poly.type
_entity_poly.pdbx_seq_one_letter_code
_entity_poly.pdbx_strand_id
1 'polypeptide(L)'
;MSTQQNLIGAPAHVLIQDCTTRWNSSYYMIRRIVEQQRVLIMTQIDFPDVILPKFELLKNVLEVLKPFEIFTEKLSGRKESISSVLPAYKYLLSSLQDSNLDLPLIKNLKSV
;
A
#
# COMPACT_ATOMS: atom_id res chain seq x y z
N MET A 1 -14.55 3.41 -19.37
CA MET A 1 -13.74 3.78 -18.19
C MET A 1 -12.35 3.12 -18.14
N SER A 2 -11.92 2.34 -19.13
CA SER A 2 -10.59 1.69 -19.17
C SER A 2 -9.74 2.10 -20.37
N THR A 3 -10.14 3.13 -21.12
CA THR A 3 -9.51 3.53 -22.40
C THR A 3 -8.01 3.81 -22.24
N GLN A 4 -7.63 4.62 -21.26
CA GLN A 4 -6.21 4.95 -21.01
C GLN A 4 -5.40 3.75 -20.47
N GLN A 5 -6.01 2.86 -19.68
CA GLN A 5 -5.38 1.62 -19.22
C GLN A 5 -5.04 0.71 -20.40
N ASN A 6 -5.99 0.53 -21.32
CA ASN A 6 -5.83 -0.30 -22.51
C ASN A 6 -4.78 0.28 -23.47
N LEU A 7 -4.73 1.61 -23.65
CA LEU A 7 -3.80 2.27 -24.55
C LEU A 7 -2.32 1.98 -24.22
N ILE A 8 -1.99 1.82 -22.94
CA ILE A 8 -0.62 1.51 -22.50
C ILE A 8 -0.42 0.07 -22.03
N GLY A 9 -1.41 -0.81 -22.26
CA GLY A 9 -1.36 -2.21 -21.84
C GLY A 9 -1.28 -2.39 -20.31
N ALA A 10 -1.73 -1.41 -19.53
CA ALA A 10 -1.83 -1.55 -18.09
C ALA A 10 -3.04 -2.44 -17.73
N PRO A 11 -2.98 -3.19 -16.62
CA PRO A 11 -4.13 -3.97 -16.15
C PRO A 11 -5.36 -3.08 -15.94
N ALA A 12 -6.48 -3.48 -16.54
CA ALA A 12 -7.75 -2.77 -16.41
C ALA A 12 -8.39 -3.06 -15.05
N HIS A 13 -8.10 -2.20 -14.08
CA HIS A 13 -8.66 -2.32 -12.73
C HIS A 13 -9.74 -1.27 -12.46
N VAL A 14 -10.70 -1.65 -11.62
CA VAL A 14 -11.59 -0.70 -10.95
C VAL A 14 -10.89 -0.06 -9.75
N LEU A 15 -11.34 1.14 -9.39
CA LEU A 15 -10.90 1.84 -8.19
C LEU A 15 -11.23 1.00 -6.95
N ILE A 16 -10.23 0.81 -6.08
CA ILE A 16 -10.47 0.35 -4.70
C ILE A 16 -10.66 1.59 -3.85
N GLN A 17 -11.80 1.69 -3.17
CA GLN A 17 -12.04 2.71 -2.17
C GLN A 17 -11.56 2.23 -0.79
N ASP A 18 -11.04 3.16 0.00
CA ASP A 18 -10.71 2.91 1.39
C ASP A 18 -11.98 2.59 2.20
N CYS A 19 -11.85 1.68 3.16
CA CYS A 19 -12.95 1.18 3.96
C CYS A 19 -12.49 1.06 5.42
N THR A 20 -13.04 1.91 6.27
CA THR A 20 -12.63 2.06 7.69
C THR A 20 -12.74 0.75 8.48
N THR A 21 -13.67 -0.13 8.13
CA THR A 21 -13.89 -1.42 8.82
C THR A 21 -13.03 -2.55 8.26
N ARG A 22 -12.28 -2.33 7.17
CA ARG A 22 -11.36 -3.28 6.56
C ARG A 22 -10.00 -2.63 6.44
N TRP A 23 -9.17 -2.76 7.47
CA TRP A 23 -7.88 -2.08 7.59
C TRP A 23 -6.90 -2.32 6.42
N ASN A 24 -7.01 -3.44 5.72
CA ASN A 24 -6.20 -3.72 4.52
C ASN A 24 -6.62 -2.92 3.27
N SER A 25 -7.79 -2.27 3.27
CA SER A 25 -8.32 -1.56 2.10
C SER A 25 -7.44 -0.37 1.70
N SER A 26 -6.94 0.40 2.67
CA SER A 26 -5.93 1.44 2.45
C SER A 26 -4.68 0.92 1.73
N TYR A 27 -4.11 -0.21 2.19
CA TYR A 27 -2.94 -0.82 1.55
C TYR A 27 -3.23 -1.21 0.09
N TYR A 28 -4.35 -1.89 -0.18
CA TYR A 28 -4.71 -2.30 -1.54
C TYR A 28 -5.03 -1.11 -2.46
N MET A 29 -5.67 -0.07 -1.93
CA MET A 29 -5.92 1.17 -2.66
C MET A 29 -4.61 1.83 -3.09
N ILE A 30 -3.68 2.03 -2.14
CA ILE A 30 -2.38 2.66 -2.43
C ILE A 30 -1.57 1.81 -3.42
N ARG A 31 -1.54 0.48 -3.23
CA ARG A 31 -0.85 -0.45 -4.13
C ARG A 31 -1.34 -0.31 -5.56
N ARG A 32 -2.67 -0.19 -5.73
CA ARG A 32 -3.28 -0.02 -7.06
C ARG A 32 -2.99 1.34 -7.68
N ILE A 33 -2.98 2.41 -6.89
CA ILE A 33 -2.59 3.75 -7.36
C ILE A 33 -1.15 3.74 -7.87
N VAL A 34 -0.24 3.10 -7.14
CA VAL A 34 1.17 2.95 -7.54
C VAL A 34 1.30 2.11 -8.81
N GLU A 35 0.58 0.99 -8.91
CA GLU A 35 0.54 0.14 -10.11
C GLU A 35 0.05 0.93 -11.35
N GLN A 36 -0.90 1.84 -11.16
CA GLN A 36 -1.54 2.64 -12.21
C GLN A 36 -0.86 4.01 -12.42
N GLN A 37 0.33 4.24 -11.84
CA GLN A 37 1.03 5.53 -11.90
C GLN A 37 1.11 6.11 -13.33
N ARG A 38 1.48 5.28 -14.32
CA ARG A 38 1.62 5.72 -15.72
C ARG A 38 0.28 6.13 -16.33
N VAL A 39 -0.78 5.36 -16.05
CA VAL A 39 -2.14 5.68 -16.51
C VAL A 39 -2.57 7.02 -15.92
N LEU A 40 -2.33 7.24 -14.63
CA LEU A 40 -2.70 8.48 -13.94
C LEU A 40 -1.97 9.70 -14.51
N ILE A 41 -0.68 9.57 -14.80
CA ILE A 41 0.12 10.64 -15.45
C ILE A 41 -0.43 10.97 -16.84
N MET A 42 -0.79 9.96 -17.64
CA MET A 42 -1.37 10.20 -18.96
C MET A 42 -2.75 10.84 -18.89
N THR A 43 -3.62 10.37 -17.97
CA THR A 43 -4.93 10.96 -17.76
C THR A 43 -4.85 12.41 -17.27
N GLN A 44 -3.79 12.80 -16.57
CA GLN A 44 -3.62 14.16 -16.09
C GLN A 44 -3.48 15.18 -17.24
N ILE A 45 -3.05 14.74 -18.43
CA ILE A 45 -3.03 15.59 -19.63
C ILE A 45 -4.45 16.05 -20.00
N ASP A 46 -5.41 15.13 -19.90
CA ASP A 46 -6.83 15.41 -20.18
C ASP A 46 -7.52 16.13 -19.00
N PHE A 47 -6.94 16.05 -17.79
CA PHE A 47 -7.49 16.61 -16.55
C PHE A 47 -6.40 17.36 -15.74
N PRO A 48 -5.97 18.55 -16.19
CA PRO A 48 -4.81 19.25 -15.63
C PRO A 48 -4.99 19.69 -14.17
N ASP A 49 -6.23 19.88 -13.72
CA ASP A 49 -6.56 20.29 -12.35
C ASP A 49 -6.42 19.13 -11.33
N VAL A 50 -6.25 17.89 -11.80
CA VAL A 50 -6.08 16.73 -10.92
C VAL A 50 -4.67 16.75 -10.34
N ILE A 51 -4.59 16.85 -9.01
CA ILE A 51 -3.32 16.76 -8.28
C ILE A 51 -2.96 15.28 -8.11
N LEU A 52 -1.86 14.86 -8.72
CA LEU A 52 -1.33 13.51 -8.52
C LEU A 52 -0.60 13.37 -7.18
N PRO A 53 -0.67 12.21 -6.53
CA PRO A 53 0.05 11.95 -5.31
C PRO A 53 1.56 11.86 -5.56
N LYS A 54 2.35 12.06 -4.50
CA LYS A 54 3.79 11.77 -4.52
C LYS A 54 3.99 10.25 -4.53
N PHE A 55 4.14 9.66 -5.71
CA PHE A 55 4.23 8.20 -5.86
C PHE A 55 5.36 7.55 -5.03
N GLU A 56 6.51 8.22 -4.89
CA GLU A 56 7.61 7.71 -4.05
C GLU A 56 7.23 7.64 -2.55
N LEU A 57 6.44 8.60 -2.07
CA LEU A 57 5.89 8.53 -0.71
C LEU A 57 4.93 7.33 -0.58
N LEU A 58 4.05 7.13 -1.55
CA LEU A 58 3.12 6.00 -1.54
C LEU A 58 3.85 4.64 -1.55
N LYS A 59 4.94 4.51 -2.31
CA LYS A 59 5.80 3.31 -2.30
C LYS A 59 6.42 3.07 -0.92
N ASN A 60 6.92 4.12 -0.28
CA ASN A 60 7.48 4.01 1.07
C ASN A 60 6.42 3.59 2.10
N VAL A 61 5.20 4.14 2.00
CA VAL A 61 4.07 3.73 2.85
C VAL A 61 3.72 2.27 2.62
N LEU A 62 3.72 1.80 1.37
CA LEU A 62 3.48 0.38 1.07
C LEU A 62 4.51 -0.53 1.72
N GLU A 63 5.79 -0.17 1.71
CA GLU A 63 6.84 -0.98 2.35
C GLU A 63 6.62 -1.10 3.87
N VAL A 64 6.20 0.00 4.53
CA VAL A 64 5.86 -0.02 5.96
C VAL A 64 4.61 -0.87 6.25
N LEU A 65 3.58 -0.78 5.40
CA LEU A 65 2.31 -1.48 5.60
C LEU A 65 2.34 -2.95 5.18
N LYS A 66 3.24 -3.34 4.27
CA LYS A 66 3.37 -4.70 3.74
C LYS A 66 3.46 -5.80 4.81
N PRO A 67 4.30 -5.72 5.86
CA PRO A 67 4.33 -6.76 6.88
C PRO A 67 2.99 -6.89 7.62
N PHE A 68 2.27 -5.79 7.86
CA PHE A 68 0.95 -5.84 8.49
C PHE A 68 -0.07 -6.54 7.61
N GLU A 69 -0.06 -6.29 6.29
CA GLU A 69 -0.96 -6.98 5.38
C GLU A 69 -0.71 -8.49 5.36
N ILE A 70 0.54 -8.91 5.28
CA ILE A 70 0.94 -10.33 5.31
C ILE A 70 0.43 -11.02 6.58
N PHE A 71 0.66 -10.43 7.76
CA PHE A 71 0.22 -11.04 9.01
C PHE A 71 -1.30 -10.96 9.21
N THR A 72 -1.95 -9.89 8.76
CA THR A 72 -3.40 -9.78 8.84
C THR A 72 -4.08 -10.82 7.96
N GLU A 73 -3.61 -10.99 6.71
CA GLU A 73 -4.11 -12.04 5.82
C GLU A 73 -3.89 -13.42 6.44
N LYS A 74 -2.66 -13.72 6.87
CA LYS A 74 -2.31 -14.99 7.48
C LYS A 74 -3.17 -15.29 8.71
N LEU A 75 -3.13 -14.42 9.72
CA LEU A 75 -3.80 -14.61 11.01
C LEU A 75 -5.34 -14.60 10.90
N SER A 76 -5.91 -14.01 9.84
CA SER A 76 -7.35 -14.10 9.56
C SER A 76 -7.78 -15.48 9.02
N GLY A 77 -6.81 -16.34 8.66
CA GLY A 77 -7.06 -17.69 8.15
C GLY A 77 -7.55 -18.65 9.23
N ARG A 78 -8.52 -19.50 8.89
CA ARG A 78 -9.13 -20.49 9.81
C ARG A 78 -8.15 -21.54 10.36
N LYS A 79 -6.98 -21.69 9.74
CA LYS A 79 -5.98 -22.71 10.10
C LYS A 79 -4.87 -22.17 11.01
N GLU A 80 -4.87 -20.88 11.30
CA GLU A 80 -3.88 -20.30 12.20
C GLU A 80 -4.25 -20.54 13.67
N SER A 81 -3.22 -20.67 14.50
CA SER A 81 -3.35 -20.85 15.94
C SER A 81 -2.96 -19.56 16.67
N ILE A 82 -3.51 -19.35 17.87
CA ILE A 82 -3.14 -18.21 18.72
C ILE A 82 -1.64 -18.16 19.04
N SER A 83 -0.96 -19.31 18.96
CA SER A 83 0.50 -19.39 19.14
C SER A 83 1.29 -18.66 18.06
N SER A 84 0.73 -18.41 16.87
CA SER A 84 1.39 -17.65 15.79
C SER A 84 1.33 -16.13 15.98
N VAL A 85 0.50 -15.64 16.90
CA VAL A 85 0.35 -14.21 17.21
C VAL A 85 1.62 -13.63 17.83
N LEU A 86 2.24 -14.32 18.79
CA LEU A 86 3.46 -13.82 19.45
C LEU A 86 4.65 -13.69 18.48
N PRO A 87 4.95 -14.69 17.62
CA PRO A 87 5.92 -14.53 16.55
C PRO A 87 5.60 -13.38 15.58
N ALA A 88 4.33 -13.24 15.17
CA ALA A 88 3.90 -12.15 14.29
C ALA A 88 4.14 -10.78 14.93
N TYR A 89 3.74 -10.62 16.19
CA TYR A 89 3.97 -9.40 16.97
C TYR A 89 5.46 -9.04 17.05
N LYS A 90 6.31 -10.00 17.41
CA LYS A 90 7.76 -9.78 17.48
C LYS A 90 8.35 -9.37 16.12
N TYR A 91 7.93 -10.03 15.05
CA TYR A 91 8.39 -9.68 13.71
C TYR A 91 7.94 -8.26 13.32
N LEU A 92 6.68 -7.90 13.58
CA LEU A 92 6.14 -6.58 13.28
C LEU A 92 6.93 -5.48 14.01
N LEU A 93 7.21 -5.66 15.30
CA LEU A 93 8.07 -4.73 16.06
C LEU A 93 9.46 -4.60 15.43
N SER A 94 10.10 -5.70 15.07
CA SER A 94 11.41 -5.66 14.40
C SER A 94 11.35 -4.93 13.06
N SER A 95 10.24 -5.06 12.30
CA SER A 95 10.08 -4.38 11.02
C SER A 95 9.91 -2.85 11.13
N LEU A 96 9.45 -2.38 12.30
CA LEU A 96 9.31 -0.96 12.63
C LEU A 96 10.55 -0.37 13.28
N GLN A 97 11.59 -1.15 13.58
CA GLN A 97 12.82 -0.57 14.09
C GLN A 97 13.46 0.34 13.05
N ASP A 98 13.93 1.50 13.50
CA ASP A 98 14.64 2.46 12.66
C ASP A 98 15.88 1.81 12.05
N SER A 99 15.92 1.79 10.72
CA SER A 99 17.12 1.41 9.99
C SER A 99 17.92 2.66 9.62
N ASN A 100 19.25 2.57 9.63
CA ASN A 100 20.11 3.68 9.21
C ASN A 100 19.91 4.07 7.72
N LEU A 101 19.23 3.22 6.95
CA LEU A 101 18.90 3.42 5.54
C LEU A 101 17.51 4.04 5.33
N ASP A 102 16.72 4.20 6.40
CA ASP A 102 15.37 4.73 6.29
C ASP A 102 15.40 6.24 6.01
N LEU A 103 14.59 6.66 5.05
CA LEU A 103 14.34 8.08 4.79
C LEU A 103 13.71 8.72 6.05
N PRO A 104 13.96 10.02 6.35
CA PRO A 104 13.42 10.70 7.53
C PRO A 104 11.91 10.54 7.70
N LEU A 105 11.19 10.52 6.58
CA LEU A 105 9.75 10.35 6.55
C LEU A 105 9.29 8.92 6.90
N ILE A 106 10.09 7.91 6.55
CA ILE A 106 9.85 6.50 6.94
C ILE A 106 10.07 6.34 8.44
N LYS A 107 11.10 6.99 8.99
CA LYS A 107 11.35 7.00 10.45
C LYS A 107 10.16 7.57 11.21
N ASN A 108 9.63 8.72 10.77
CA ASN A 108 8.42 9.30 11.35
C ASN A 108 7.20 8.36 11.26
N LEU A 109 7.06 7.61 10.17
CA LEU A 109 5.98 6.63 9.99
C LEU A 109 6.14 5.40 10.90
N LYS A 110 7.37 4.99 11.18
CA LYS A 110 7.70 3.86 12.06
C LYS A 110 7.62 4.21 13.55
N SER A 111 7.79 5.48 13.91
CA SER A 111 7.88 5.95 15.29
C SER A 111 6.55 6.32 15.97
N VAL A 112 5.42 6.23 15.25
CA VAL A 112 4.06 6.50 15.79
C VAL A 112 3.51 5.24 16.46
#